data_AF-A0A8T6EI32-F1
#
_entry.id   AF-A0A8T6EI32-F1
#
_cell.length_a   1.000
_cell.length_b   1.000
_cell.length_c   1.000
_cell.angle_alpha   90.00
_cell.angle_beta   90.00
_cell.angle_gamma   90.00
#
_symmetry.space_group_name_H-M   'P 1'
#
loop_
_entity.id
_entity.type
_entity.pdbx_description
1 polymer ?
#
loop_
_entity_poly.entity_id
_entity_poly.type
_entity_poly.pdbx_seq_one_letter_code
_entity_poly.pdbx_strand_id
1 'polypeptide(L)'
;MKRIETLYQILEIAPGIVFIASYFFVFDQDIYWATACFMIALAVQFIICFLFKLKISKLMWVVLVVGMTAGTITIVFQMPIIIKWRPTAISWAMSAAFLTTHFFGRKNILKWLLEDYVQLSDRLWNYQTLVLGIVFLLSGTTNIVVAYSFSEPTWMFYKFISWFVWPLLSGALLGIVFWVEHRRTGGAIFEQDSNDAITQKLTSGNRHRKSIELYRSTSLRQHVAERLPAQLIFYVRTLREYELGNAQSRDYNRMSLK
;
A
#
# COMPACT_ATOMS: atom_id res chain seq x y z
N MET A 1 -18.00 32.82 -19.52
CA MET A 1 -16.54 32.59 -19.54
C MET A 1 -16.14 31.36 -18.73
N LYS A 2 -16.37 31.29 -17.41
CA LYS A 2 -16.01 30.11 -16.57
C LYS A 2 -16.45 28.73 -17.13
N ARG A 3 -17.68 28.60 -17.66
CA ARG A 3 -18.18 27.30 -18.21
C ARG A 3 -17.37 26.78 -19.41
N ILE A 4 -16.87 27.66 -20.27
CA ILE A 4 -16.10 27.28 -21.46
C ILE A 4 -14.69 26.82 -21.06
N GLU A 5 -14.14 27.45 -20.03
CA GLU A 5 -12.81 27.12 -19.50
C GLU A 5 -12.80 25.77 -18.78
N THR A 6 -13.85 25.46 -18.01
CA THR A 6 -14.03 24.13 -17.41
C THR A 6 -14.19 23.03 -18.47
N LEU A 7 -14.96 23.29 -19.53
CA LEU A 7 -15.11 22.35 -20.65
C LEU A 7 -13.78 22.07 -21.35
N TYR A 8 -12.95 23.10 -21.54
CA TYR A 8 -11.63 22.97 -22.13
C TYR A 8 -10.68 22.09 -21.28
N GLN A 9 -10.68 22.29 -19.96
CA GLN A 9 -9.87 21.47 -19.04
C GLN A 9 -10.27 19.99 -19.06
N ILE A 10 -11.58 19.71 -19.11
CA ILE A 10 -12.09 18.32 -19.23
C ILE A 10 -11.64 17.72 -20.56
N LEU A 11 -11.67 18.51 -21.63
CA LEU A 11 -11.24 18.04 -22.96
C LEU A 11 -9.73 17.75 -22.99
N GLU A 12 -8.89 18.49 -22.25
CA GLU A 12 -7.44 18.21 -22.13
C GLU A 12 -7.13 16.84 -21.53
N ILE A 13 -7.90 16.42 -20.52
CA ILE A 13 -7.69 15.14 -19.83
C ILE A 13 -8.43 13.96 -20.48
N ALA A 14 -9.41 14.24 -21.35
CA ALA A 14 -10.29 13.24 -21.93
C ALA A 14 -9.56 12.07 -22.63
N PRO A 15 -8.52 12.27 -23.46
CA PRO A 15 -7.81 11.16 -24.07
C PRO A 15 -7.17 10.23 -23.04
N GLY A 16 -6.58 10.78 -21.98
CA GLY A 16 -6.00 9.99 -20.89
C GLY A 16 -7.05 9.15 -20.16
N ILE A 17 -8.24 9.71 -19.92
CA ILE A 17 -9.37 8.98 -19.33
C ILE A 17 -9.81 7.85 -20.27
N VAL A 18 -9.95 8.12 -21.57
CA VAL A 18 -10.31 7.10 -22.57
C VAL A 18 -9.27 5.98 -22.58
N PHE A 19 -7.97 6.31 -22.58
CA PHE A 19 -6.90 5.31 -22.50
C PHE A 19 -7.04 4.40 -21.28
N ILE A 20 -7.18 5.00 -20.09
CA ILE A 20 -7.29 4.25 -18.82
C ILE A 20 -8.55 3.37 -18.84
N ALA A 21 -9.68 3.94 -19.28
CA ALA A 21 -10.95 3.23 -19.35
C ALA A 21 -10.87 2.05 -20.33
N SER A 22 -10.35 2.28 -21.54
CA SER A 22 -10.15 1.24 -22.55
C SER A 22 -9.20 0.14 -22.06
N TYR A 23 -8.09 0.52 -21.42
CA TYR A 23 -7.10 -0.42 -20.92
C TYR A 23 -7.66 -1.31 -19.81
N PHE A 24 -8.32 -0.74 -18.79
CA PHE A 24 -8.74 -1.53 -17.62
C PHE A 24 -10.11 -2.19 -17.77
N PHE A 25 -11.03 -1.61 -18.54
CA PHE A 25 -12.44 -2.02 -18.53
C PHE A 25 -12.98 -2.57 -19.85
N VAL A 26 -12.32 -2.30 -20.98
CA VAL A 26 -12.86 -2.68 -22.30
C VAL A 26 -12.05 -3.78 -22.98
N PHE A 27 -10.72 -3.71 -22.90
CA PHE A 27 -9.84 -4.57 -23.71
C PHE A 27 -8.90 -5.45 -22.87
N ASP A 28 -9.25 -5.80 -21.62
CA ASP A 28 -8.48 -6.73 -20.78
C ASP A 28 -6.98 -6.42 -20.66
N GLN A 29 -6.64 -5.14 -20.50
CA GLN A 29 -5.25 -4.64 -20.44
C GLN A 29 -4.46 -4.79 -21.74
N ASP A 30 -5.15 -4.88 -22.89
CA ASP A 30 -4.53 -4.80 -24.20
C ASP A 30 -4.08 -3.37 -24.51
N ILE A 31 -2.77 -3.18 -24.51
CA ILE A 31 -2.14 -1.90 -24.78
C ILE A 31 -2.39 -1.41 -26.21
N TYR A 32 -2.54 -2.30 -27.19
CA TYR A 32 -2.67 -1.91 -28.59
C TYR A 32 -4.03 -1.29 -28.84
N TRP A 33 -5.10 -1.91 -28.35
CA TRP A 33 -6.45 -1.36 -28.43
C TRP A 33 -6.62 -0.12 -27.55
N ALA A 34 -6.05 -0.11 -26.34
CA ALA A 34 -6.06 1.08 -25.50
C ALA A 34 -5.34 2.27 -26.15
N THR A 35 -4.18 2.03 -26.77
CA THR A 35 -3.41 3.06 -27.48
C THR A 35 -4.15 3.53 -28.74
N ALA A 36 -4.82 2.63 -29.47
CA ALA A 36 -5.67 3.01 -30.60
C ALA A 36 -6.82 3.91 -30.16
N CYS A 37 -7.52 3.56 -29.07
CA CYS A 37 -8.58 4.42 -28.50
C CYS A 37 -8.05 5.77 -28.03
N PHE A 38 -6.85 5.81 -27.43
CA PHE A 38 -6.18 7.05 -27.07
C PHE A 38 -5.87 7.93 -28.28
N MET A 39 -5.32 7.37 -29.36
CA MET A 39 -5.04 8.10 -30.59
C MET A 39 -6.33 8.64 -31.24
N ILE A 40 -7.39 7.84 -31.27
CA ILE A 40 -8.71 8.29 -31.74
C ILE A 40 -9.22 9.44 -30.87
N ALA A 41 -9.12 9.33 -29.55
CA ALA A 41 -9.54 10.37 -28.63
C ALA A 41 -8.74 11.67 -28.82
N LEU A 42 -7.42 11.58 -29.05
CA LEU A 42 -6.58 12.74 -29.37
C LEU A 42 -7.01 13.41 -30.69
N ALA A 43 -7.29 12.63 -31.74
CA ALA A 43 -7.76 13.17 -33.01
C ALA A 43 -9.12 13.87 -32.85
N VAL A 44 -10.07 13.22 -32.16
CA VAL A 44 -11.41 13.76 -31.89
C VAL A 44 -11.31 15.03 -31.05
N GLN A 45 -10.51 15.03 -29.99
CA GLN A 45 -10.24 16.22 -29.17
C GLN A 45 -9.73 17.38 -30.02
N PHE A 46 -8.75 17.13 -30.89
CA PHE A 46 -8.19 18.16 -31.75
C PHE A 46 -9.21 18.71 -32.74
N ILE A 47 -10.02 17.85 -33.37
CA ILE A 47 -11.10 18.24 -34.29
C ILE A 47 -12.14 19.09 -33.56
N ILE A 48 -12.55 18.69 -32.36
CA ILE A 48 -13.49 19.47 -31.53
C ILE A 48 -12.90 20.85 -31.24
N CYS A 49 -11.65 20.93 -30.76
CA CYS A 49 -11.00 22.21 -30.51
C CYS A 49 -10.94 23.10 -31.77
N PHE A 50 -10.66 22.51 -32.93
CA PHE A 50 -10.60 23.22 -34.20
C PHE A 50 -11.97 23.77 -34.63
N LEU A 51 -13.02 22.94 -34.61
CA LEU A 51 -14.38 23.32 -35.02
C LEU A 51 -14.99 24.39 -34.12
N PHE A 52 -14.78 24.29 -32.81
CA PHE A 52 -15.31 25.24 -31.83
C PHE A 52 -14.41 26.46 -31.62
N LYS A 53 -13.36 26.65 -32.45
CA LYS A 53 -12.36 27.72 -32.35
C LYS A 53 -11.82 27.90 -30.91
N LEU A 54 -11.65 26.78 -30.20
CA LEU A 54 -11.09 26.78 -28.86
C LEU A 54 -9.58 27.04 -28.96
N LYS A 55 -9.02 27.73 -27.97
CA LYS A 55 -7.59 28.04 -27.94
C LYS A 55 -6.79 26.74 -27.81
N ILE A 56 -6.05 26.34 -28.84
CA ILE A 56 -5.23 25.13 -28.78
C ILE A 56 -3.93 25.48 -28.03
N SER A 57 -3.70 24.85 -26.88
CA SER A 57 -2.48 25.06 -26.10
C SER A 57 -1.28 24.41 -26.81
N LYS A 58 -0.06 24.93 -26.61
CA LYS A 58 1.15 24.29 -27.14
C LYS A 58 1.29 22.84 -26.65
N LEU A 59 0.82 22.58 -25.43
CA LEU A 59 0.81 21.25 -24.83
C LEU A 59 -0.08 20.29 -25.62
N MET A 60 -1.31 20.68 -26.01
CA MET A 60 -2.18 19.83 -26.84
C MET A 60 -1.52 19.43 -28.15
N TRP A 61 -0.80 20.35 -28.81
CA TRP A 61 -0.05 20.04 -30.03
C TRP A 61 1.06 19.02 -29.79
N VAL A 62 1.83 19.20 -28.71
CA VAL A 62 2.89 18.26 -28.33
C VAL A 62 2.30 16.88 -28.04
N VAL A 63 1.23 16.82 -27.24
CA VAL A 63 0.56 15.56 -26.88
C VAL A 63 -0.02 14.86 -28.11
N LEU A 64 -0.63 15.59 -29.06
CA LEU A 64 -1.13 15.02 -30.30
C LEU A 64 0.00 14.43 -31.16
N VAL A 65 1.06 15.19 -31.43
CA VAL A 65 2.17 14.73 -32.28
C VAL A 65 2.92 13.56 -31.63
N VAL A 66 3.27 13.69 -30.35
CA VAL A 66 3.96 12.63 -29.60
C VAL A 66 3.06 11.40 -29.46
N GLY A 67 1.78 11.59 -29.11
CA GLY A 67 0.82 10.50 -28.97
C GLY A 67 0.57 9.76 -30.27
N MET A 68 0.45 10.47 -31.40
CA MET A 68 0.28 9.85 -32.72
C MET A 68 1.54 9.09 -33.13
N THR A 69 2.72 9.70 -33.06
CA THR A 69 3.99 9.05 -33.46
C THR A 69 4.31 7.83 -32.58
N ALA A 70 4.27 7.98 -31.25
CA ALA A 70 4.51 6.88 -30.31
C ALA A 70 3.44 5.79 -30.41
N GLY A 71 2.17 6.17 -30.59
CA GLY A 71 1.08 5.23 -30.78
C GLY A 71 1.19 4.45 -32.08
N THR A 72 1.55 5.10 -33.19
CA THR A 72 1.82 4.43 -34.48
C THR A 72 2.97 3.44 -34.35
N ILE A 73 4.07 3.80 -33.69
CA ILE A 73 5.17 2.85 -33.42
C ILE A 73 4.64 1.64 -32.63
N THR A 74 3.87 1.89 -31.57
CA THR A 74 3.32 0.83 -30.73
C THR A 74 2.39 -0.12 -31.52
N ILE A 75 1.53 0.41 -32.37
CA ILE A 75 0.56 -0.37 -33.15
C ILE A 75 1.23 -1.05 -34.35
N VAL A 76 2.16 -0.40 -35.05
CA VAL A 76 2.79 -0.97 -36.25
C VAL A 76 3.76 -2.08 -35.88
N PHE A 77 4.53 -1.90 -34.80
CA PHE A 77 5.50 -2.91 -34.39
C PHE A 77 4.85 -4.07 -33.63
N GLN A 78 3.61 -3.93 -33.15
CA GLN A 78 2.68 -4.97 -32.67
C GLN A 78 3.34 -6.29 -32.28
N MET A 79 4.28 -6.28 -31.33
CA MET A 79 5.04 -7.50 -31.07
C MET A 79 4.23 -8.40 -30.13
N PRO A 80 3.74 -9.59 -30.58
CA PRO A 80 3.02 -10.52 -29.73
C PRO A 80 3.89 -11.04 -28.57
N ILE A 81 5.22 -10.92 -28.71
CA ILE A 81 6.18 -11.17 -27.63
C ILE A 81 5.91 -10.26 -26.43
N ILE A 82 5.53 -9.00 -26.64
CA ILE A 82 5.34 -8.01 -25.57
C ILE A 82 4.13 -8.40 -24.70
N ILE A 83 3.08 -8.99 -25.28
CA ILE A 83 1.89 -9.41 -24.53
C ILE A 83 2.24 -10.57 -23.60
N LYS A 84 2.98 -11.57 -24.10
CA LYS A 84 3.39 -12.75 -23.31
C LYS A 84 4.40 -12.40 -22.22
N TRP A 85 5.31 -11.46 -22.50
CA TRP A 85 6.36 -11.04 -21.57
C TRP A 85 5.90 -10.01 -20.55
N ARG A 86 4.78 -9.30 -20.76
CA ARG A 86 4.29 -8.25 -19.85
C ARG A 86 4.14 -8.73 -18.40
N PRO A 87 3.45 -9.85 -18.11
CA PRO A 87 3.33 -10.34 -16.74
C PRO A 87 4.68 -10.83 -16.19
N THR A 88 5.49 -11.49 -17.04
CA THR A 88 6.80 -12.02 -16.64
C THR A 88 7.78 -10.91 -16.26
N ALA A 89 7.86 -9.84 -17.06
CA ALA A 89 8.76 -8.72 -16.81
C ALA A 89 8.43 -8.01 -15.49
N ILE A 90 7.14 -7.77 -15.20
CA ILE A 90 6.70 -7.16 -13.94
C ILE A 90 7.03 -8.08 -12.76
N SER A 91 6.72 -9.37 -12.86
CA SER A 91 7.01 -10.34 -11.81
C SER A 91 8.50 -10.46 -11.53
N TRP A 92 9.34 -10.50 -12.55
CA TRP A 92 10.80 -10.53 -12.37
C TRP A 92 11.36 -9.20 -11.85
N ALA A 93 10.82 -8.06 -12.24
CA ALA A 93 11.21 -6.77 -11.68
C ALA A 93 10.89 -6.70 -10.18
N MET A 94 9.69 -7.15 -9.78
CA MET A 94 9.30 -7.25 -8.37
C MET A 94 10.19 -8.24 -7.61
N SER A 95 10.45 -9.41 -8.20
CA SER A 95 11.37 -10.40 -7.63
C SER A 95 12.76 -9.81 -7.41
N ALA A 96 13.31 -9.14 -8.42
CA ALA A 96 14.60 -8.47 -8.33
C ALA A 96 14.59 -7.41 -7.23
N ALA A 97 13.56 -6.57 -7.15
CA ALA A 97 13.45 -5.55 -6.10
C ALA A 97 13.43 -6.17 -4.69
N PHE A 98 12.63 -7.21 -4.46
CA PHE A 98 12.55 -7.87 -3.16
C PHE A 98 13.84 -8.63 -2.82
N LEU A 99 14.39 -9.41 -3.75
CA LEU A 99 15.61 -10.19 -3.50
C LEU A 99 16.84 -9.29 -3.34
N THR A 100 16.99 -8.26 -4.17
CA THR A 100 18.11 -7.32 -4.03
C THR A 100 18.04 -6.58 -2.70
N THR A 101 16.86 -6.17 -2.24
CA THR A 101 16.76 -5.50 -0.95
C THR A 101 16.86 -6.44 0.24
N HIS A 102 16.52 -7.72 0.07
CA HIS A 102 16.80 -8.74 1.07
C HIS A 102 18.31 -9.01 1.24
N PHE A 103 19.07 -9.10 0.15
CA PHE A 103 20.50 -9.46 0.21
C PHE A 103 21.45 -8.25 0.32
N PHE A 104 21.12 -7.12 -0.31
CA PHE A 104 21.99 -5.95 -0.43
C PHE A 104 21.39 -4.68 0.18
N GLY A 105 20.09 -4.67 0.49
CA GLY A 105 19.40 -3.51 1.01
C GLY A 105 19.70 -3.27 2.49
N ARG A 106 19.99 -2.03 2.86
CA ARG A 106 20.05 -1.61 4.27
C ARG A 106 18.67 -1.55 4.93
N LYS A 107 17.61 -1.42 4.13
CA LYS A 107 16.21 -1.35 4.55
C LYS A 107 15.37 -2.27 3.68
N ASN A 108 14.50 -3.02 4.34
CA ASN A 108 13.58 -3.94 3.70
C ASN A 108 12.45 -3.15 3.00
N ILE A 109 12.28 -3.31 1.67
CA ILE A 109 11.27 -2.58 0.88
C ILE A 109 9.86 -2.85 1.39
N LEU A 110 9.56 -4.11 1.72
CA LEU A 110 8.23 -4.48 2.17
C LEU A 110 7.90 -3.84 3.51
N LYS A 111 8.89 -3.81 4.42
CA LYS A 111 8.79 -3.06 5.67
C LYS A 111 8.49 -1.60 5.40
N TRP A 112 9.29 -0.93 4.57
CA TRP A 112 9.10 0.49 4.28
C TRP A 112 7.70 0.81 3.70
N LEU A 113 7.13 -0.12 2.92
CA LEU A 113 5.82 0.08 2.30
C LEU A 113 4.66 -0.20 3.26
N LEU A 114 4.83 -1.09 4.25
CA LEU A 114 3.74 -1.57 5.11
C LEU A 114 3.94 -1.30 6.62
N GLU A 115 5.05 -0.71 7.05
CA GLU A 115 5.35 -0.49 8.48
C GLU A 115 4.34 0.42 9.19
N ASP A 116 3.67 1.30 8.46
CA ASP A 116 2.59 2.16 8.98
C ASP A 116 1.30 1.37 9.29
N TYR A 117 1.10 0.23 8.63
CA TYR A 117 -0.13 -0.57 8.74
C TYR A 117 0.06 -1.81 9.61
N VAL A 118 1.26 -2.38 9.63
CA VAL A 118 1.56 -3.62 10.35
C VAL A 118 2.87 -3.46 11.11
N GLN A 119 2.84 -3.72 12.42
CA GLN A 119 4.04 -3.75 13.24
C GLN A 119 4.56 -5.17 13.36
N LEU A 120 5.76 -5.39 12.85
CA LEU A 120 6.44 -6.67 12.78
C LEU A 120 7.94 -6.46 13.02
N SER A 121 8.58 -7.42 13.68
CA SER A 121 10.02 -7.43 13.86
C SER A 121 10.75 -7.46 12.51
N ASP A 122 11.97 -6.92 12.51
CA ASP A 122 12.84 -6.90 11.32
C ASP A 122 13.08 -8.30 10.75
N ARG A 123 13.11 -9.31 11.61
CA ARG A 123 13.30 -10.70 11.19
C ARG A 123 12.13 -11.21 10.37
N LEU A 124 10.89 -10.94 10.81
CA LEU A 124 9.70 -11.35 10.07
C LEU A 124 9.58 -10.61 8.74
N TRP A 125 9.89 -9.30 8.71
CA TRP A 125 9.94 -8.55 7.45
C TRP A 125 10.89 -9.17 6.43
N ASN A 126 12.07 -9.60 6.87
CA ASN A 126 13.06 -10.25 6.01
C ASN A 126 12.55 -11.57 5.44
N TYR A 127 11.89 -12.41 6.25
CA TYR A 127 11.27 -13.63 5.76
C TYR A 127 10.16 -13.35 4.74
N GLN A 128 9.29 -12.37 5.03
CA GLN A 128 8.20 -12.01 4.12
C GLN A 128 8.73 -11.55 2.76
N THR A 129 9.77 -10.72 2.76
CA THR A 129 10.38 -10.19 1.54
C THR A 129 11.04 -11.29 0.71
N LEU A 130 11.72 -12.23 1.37
CA LEU A 130 12.32 -13.37 0.71
C LEU A 130 11.26 -14.27 0.04
N VAL A 131 10.19 -14.61 0.77
CA VAL A 131 9.09 -15.43 0.26
C VAL A 131 8.43 -14.75 -0.94
N LEU A 132 8.11 -13.47 -0.84
CA LEU A 132 7.53 -12.72 -1.95
C LEU A 132 8.48 -12.67 -3.15
N GLY A 133 9.77 -12.39 -2.95
CA GLY A 133 10.76 -12.39 -4.01
C GLY A 133 10.83 -13.71 -4.78
N ILE A 134 10.80 -14.84 -4.06
CA ILE A 134 10.80 -16.19 -4.65
C ILE A 134 9.49 -16.48 -5.38
N VAL A 135 8.34 -16.15 -4.78
CA VAL A 135 7.03 -16.36 -5.40
C VAL A 135 6.90 -15.57 -6.69
N PHE A 136 7.32 -14.31 -6.72
CA PHE A 136 7.32 -13.49 -7.93
C PHE A 136 8.28 -14.05 -9.01
N LEU A 137 9.43 -14.59 -8.61
CA LEU A 137 10.35 -15.27 -9.54
C LEU A 137 9.66 -16.46 -10.21
N LEU A 138 9.08 -17.35 -9.39
CA LEU A 138 8.40 -18.55 -9.85
C LEU A 138 7.16 -18.21 -10.69
N SER A 139 6.41 -17.18 -10.32
CA SER A 139 5.26 -16.70 -11.07
C SER A 139 5.64 -16.22 -12.47
N GLY A 140 6.68 -15.37 -12.57
CA GLY A 140 7.18 -14.89 -13.86
C GLY A 140 7.69 -16.02 -14.76
N THR A 141 8.42 -16.98 -14.18
CA THR A 141 8.95 -18.15 -14.89
C THR A 141 7.84 -19.10 -15.33
N THR A 142 6.85 -19.36 -14.48
CA THR A 142 5.71 -20.20 -14.84
C THR A 142 4.89 -19.55 -15.96
N ASN A 143 4.68 -18.23 -15.91
CA ASN A 143 3.94 -17.51 -16.95
C ASN A 143 4.62 -17.66 -18.32
N ILE A 144 5.94 -17.50 -18.39
CA ILE A 144 6.64 -17.61 -19.68
C ILE A 144 6.64 -19.05 -20.20
N VAL A 145 6.85 -20.03 -19.32
CA VAL A 145 6.76 -21.46 -19.69
C VAL A 145 5.37 -21.78 -20.24
N VAL A 146 4.31 -21.32 -19.57
CA VAL A 146 2.93 -21.58 -20.02
C VAL A 146 2.64 -20.86 -21.34
N ALA A 147 3.10 -19.62 -21.48
CA ALA A 147 2.86 -18.80 -22.68
C ALA A 147 3.52 -19.35 -23.95
N TYR A 148 4.64 -20.08 -23.83
CA TYR A 148 5.33 -20.68 -24.97
C TYR A 148 5.04 -22.17 -25.18
N SER A 149 4.58 -22.88 -24.15
CA SER A 149 4.38 -24.34 -24.22
C SER A 149 2.93 -24.76 -24.49
N PHE A 150 1.95 -23.87 -24.30
CA PHE A 150 0.52 -24.19 -24.41
C PHE A 150 -0.20 -23.32 -25.45
N SER A 151 -1.40 -23.76 -25.83
CA SER A 151 -2.28 -23.01 -26.73
C SER A 151 -2.77 -21.70 -26.10
N GLU A 152 -3.17 -20.76 -26.93
CA GLU A 152 -3.64 -19.44 -26.50
C GLU A 152 -4.85 -19.50 -25.53
N PRO A 153 -5.87 -20.35 -25.73
CA PRO A 153 -6.96 -20.49 -24.77
C PRO A 153 -6.49 -21.00 -23.39
N THR A 154 -5.57 -21.97 -23.37
CA THR A 154 -5.00 -22.51 -22.12
C THR A 154 -4.16 -21.45 -21.40
N TRP A 155 -3.37 -20.67 -22.14
CA TRP A 155 -2.60 -19.57 -21.57
C TRP A 155 -3.51 -18.48 -21.00
N MET A 156 -4.60 -18.11 -21.69
CA MET A 156 -5.57 -17.13 -21.17
C MET A 156 -6.23 -17.62 -19.87
N PHE A 157 -6.64 -18.88 -19.82
CA PHE A 157 -7.20 -19.48 -18.60
C PHE A 157 -6.18 -19.51 -17.45
N TYR A 158 -4.93 -19.83 -17.75
CA TYR A 158 -3.84 -19.73 -16.79
C TYR A 158 -3.68 -18.32 -16.22
N LYS A 159 -3.74 -17.26 -17.04
CA LYS A 159 -3.66 -15.87 -16.54
C LYS A 159 -4.74 -15.60 -15.49
N PHE A 160 -5.98 -16.01 -15.80
CA PHE A 160 -7.12 -15.81 -14.90
C PHE A 160 -6.95 -16.57 -13.58
N ILE A 161 -6.59 -17.86 -13.64
CA ILE A 161 -6.37 -18.67 -12.44
C ILE A 161 -5.18 -18.15 -11.62
N SER A 162 -4.11 -17.73 -12.28
CA SER A 162 -2.88 -17.25 -11.65
C SER A 162 -3.10 -16.04 -10.74
N TRP A 163 -4.08 -15.20 -11.06
CA TRP A 163 -4.47 -14.07 -10.20
C TRP A 163 -4.95 -14.50 -8.81
N PHE A 164 -5.44 -15.72 -8.67
CA PHE A 164 -5.89 -16.26 -7.38
C PHE A 164 -4.84 -17.20 -6.78
N VAL A 165 -4.24 -18.07 -7.59
CA VAL A 165 -3.30 -19.09 -7.11
C VAL A 165 -2.05 -18.49 -6.48
N TRP A 166 -1.40 -17.51 -7.11
CA TRP A 166 -0.15 -16.95 -6.58
C TRP A 166 -0.35 -16.17 -5.28
N PRO A 167 -1.37 -15.30 -5.15
CA PRO A 167 -1.65 -14.64 -3.87
C PRO A 167 -2.00 -15.64 -2.77
N LEU A 168 -2.85 -16.63 -3.04
CA LEU A 168 -3.21 -17.65 -2.05
C LEU A 168 -1.99 -18.47 -1.59
N LEU A 169 -1.14 -18.88 -2.53
CA LEU A 169 0.09 -19.61 -2.23
C LEU A 169 1.01 -18.76 -1.35
N SER A 170 1.22 -17.49 -1.71
CA SER A 170 2.06 -16.59 -0.91
C SER A 170 1.50 -16.40 0.50
N GLY A 171 0.18 -16.18 0.64
CA GLY A 171 -0.48 -16.03 1.94
C GLY A 171 -0.36 -17.28 2.81
N ALA A 172 -0.51 -18.47 2.21
CA ALA A 172 -0.32 -19.74 2.91
C ALA A 172 1.13 -19.92 3.38
N LEU A 173 2.12 -19.65 2.52
CA LEU A 173 3.54 -19.73 2.87
C LEU A 173 3.91 -18.76 4.00
N LEU A 174 3.44 -17.51 3.91
CA LEU A 174 3.64 -16.53 4.97
C LEU A 174 2.97 -16.98 6.27
N GLY A 175 1.73 -17.47 6.21
CA GLY A 175 1.02 -18.02 7.37
C GLY A 175 1.77 -19.16 8.05
N ILE A 176 2.38 -20.06 7.28
CA ILE A 176 3.24 -21.13 7.81
C ILE A 176 4.47 -20.55 8.51
N VAL A 177 5.15 -19.58 7.89
CA VAL A 177 6.33 -18.92 8.50
C VAL A 177 5.95 -18.27 9.83
N PHE A 178 4.83 -17.55 9.87
CA PHE A 178 4.28 -16.97 11.09
C PHE A 178 4.00 -18.01 12.16
N TRP A 179 3.33 -19.09 11.77
CA TRP A 179 2.98 -20.18 12.69
C TRP A 179 4.21 -20.88 13.26
N VAL A 180 5.21 -21.18 12.42
CA VAL A 180 6.48 -21.80 12.84
C VAL A 180 7.23 -20.88 13.79
N GLU A 181 7.33 -19.58 13.47
CA GLU A 181 8.08 -18.64 14.29
C GLU A 181 7.39 -18.37 15.63
N HIS A 182 6.06 -18.30 15.64
CA HIS A 182 5.26 -18.23 16.86
C HIS A 182 5.51 -19.44 17.77
N ARG A 183 5.55 -20.65 17.19
CA ARG A 183 5.87 -21.89 17.92
C ARG A 183 7.31 -21.92 18.44
N ARG A 184 8.28 -21.41 17.68
CA ARG A 184 9.70 -21.40 18.07
C ARG A 184 10.00 -20.44 19.22
N THR A 185 9.32 -19.31 19.27
CA THR A 185 9.60 -18.24 20.24
C THR A 185 8.57 -18.14 21.36
N GLY A 186 7.56 -19.00 21.36
CA GLY A 186 6.46 -18.94 22.34
C GLY A 186 5.70 -17.61 22.30
N GLY A 187 5.76 -16.87 21.19
CA GLY A 187 5.16 -15.53 21.07
C GLY A 187 6.03 -14.36 21.54
N ALA A 188 7.23 -14.62 22.11
CA ALA A 188 8.08 -13.58 22.71
C ALA A 188 8.48 -12.45 21.74
N ILE A 189 8.58 -12.72 20.42
CA ILE A 189 8.93 -11.69 19.43
C ILE A 189 7.82 -10.64 19.31
N PHE A 190 6.56 -11.07 19.35
CA PHE A 190 5.41 -10.16 19.25
C PHE A 190 5.21 -9.35 20.53
N GLU A 191 5.55 -9.94 21.67
CA GLU A 191 5.49 -9.27 22.97
C GLU A 191 6.62 -8.23 23.12
N GLN A 192 7.83 -8.55 22.62
CA GLN A 192 8.94 -7.62 22.58
C GLN A 192 8.68 -6.45 21.60
N ASP A 193 8.21 -6.71 20.38
CA ASP A 193 7.83 -5.65 19.42
C ASP A 193 6.76 -4.70 20.02
N SER A 194 5.77 -5.25 20.73
CA SER A 194 4.73 -4.46 21.41
C SER A 194 5.33 -3.57 22.50
N ASN A 195 6.23 -4.12 23.33
CA ASN A 195 6.89 -3.39 24.41
C ASN A 195 7.83 -2.29 23.88
N ASP A 196 8.54 -2.55 22.77
CA ASP A 196 9.40 -1.57 22.11
C ASP A 196 8.57 -0.42 21.50
N ALA A 197 7.44 -0.74 20.87
CA ALA A 197 6.50 0.27 20.35
C ALA A 197 5.89 1.15 21.47
N ILE A 198 5.55 0.55 22.62
CA ILE A 198 5.08 1.28 23.81
C ILE A 198 6.20 2.18 24.35
N THR A 199 7.43 1.66 24.46
CA THR A 199 8.59 2.40 24.97
C THR A 199 8.95 3.58 24.04
N GLN A 200 8.86 3.39 22.73
CA GLN A 200 9.06 4.46 21.75
C GLN A 200 7.97 5.55 21.83
N LYS A 201 6.70 5.19 22.05
CA LYS A 201 5.62 6.16 22.31
C LYS A 201 5.82 6.92 23.62
N LEU A 202 6.28 6.25 24.67
CA LEU A 202 6.58 6.88 25.97
C LEU A 202 7.77 7.84 25.90
N THR A 203 8.80 7.52 25.11
CA THR A 203 10.01 8.35 24.94
C THR A 203 9.83 9.49 23.94
N SER A 204 9.06 9.30 22.87
CA SER A 204 8.66 10.38 21.95
C SER A 204 7.60 11.33 22.56
N GLY A 205 6.88 10.88 23.58
CA GLY A 205 5.93 11.64 24.40
C GLY A 205 6.55 12.66 25.36
N ASN A 206 7.78 13.13 25.14
CA ASN A 206 8.47 14.09 26.01
C ASN A 206 7.77 15.47 26.08
N ARG A 207 6.78 15.74 25.21
CA ARG A 207 5.88 16.92 25.31
C ARG A 207 4.80 16.78 26.39
N HIS A 208 4.56 15.59 26.94
CA HIS A 208 3.52 15.33 27.96
C HIS A 208 4.06 15.13 29.38
N ARG A 209 5.38 14.99 29.58
CA ARG A 209 5.96 15.05 30.94
C ARG A 209 5.68 16.40 31.61
N LYS A 210 5.73 17.49 30.84
CA LYS A 210 5.49 18.84 31.35
C LYS A 210 4.04 19.08 31.79
N SER A 211 3.05 18.44 31.15
CA SER A 211 1.64 18.55 31.54
C SER A 211 1.29 17.70 32.77
N ILE A 212 1.95 16.55 32.95
CA ILE A 212 1.78 15.70 34.13
C ILE A 212 2.44 16.33 35.37
N GLU A 213 3.57 17.05 35.20
CA GLU A 213 4.14 17.89 36.28
C GLU A 213 3.26 19.10 36.62
N LEU A 214 2.64 19.75 35.63
CA LEU A 214 1.65 20.82 35.86
C LEU A 214 0.38 20.31 36.56
N TYR A 215 0.02 19.04 36.42
CA TYR A 215 -1.10 18.43 37.13
C TYR A 215 -0.79 18.10 38.60
N ARG A 216 0.50 18.15 38.99
CA ARG A 216 0.97 17.80 40.34
C ARG A 216 0.90 18.97 41.32
N SER A 217 0.77 20.21 40.86
CA SER A 217 0.61 21.38 41.74
C SER A 217 -0.80 21.42 42.35
N THR A 218 -0.86 21.34 43.68
CA THR A 218 -2.06 21.17 44.52
C THR A 218 -3.15 22.23 44.29
N SER A 219 -2.81 23.41 43.76
CA SER A 219 -3.75 24.53 43.56
C SER A 219 -4.74 24.38 42.40
N LEU A 220 -4.45 23.55 41.39
CA LEU A 220 -5.35 23.31 40.24
C LEU A 220 -6.39 22.21 40.49
N ARG A 221 -6.24 21.41 41.57
CA ARG A 221 -7.11 20.26 41.88
C ARG A 221 -8.53 20.68 42.30
N GLN A 222 -8.68 21.82 42.95
CA GLN A 222 -9.99 22.29 43.41
C GLN A 222 -10.80 22.97 42.30
N HIS A 223 -10.15 23.72 41.41
CA HIS A 223 -10.84 24.45 40.33
C HIS A 223 -11.26 23.56 39.14
N VAL A 224 -10.54 22.46 38.88
CA VAL A 224 -10.85 21.58 37.73
C VAL A 224 -11.95 20.57 38.06
N ALA A 225 -12.11 20.18 39.33
CA ALA A 225 -13.12 19.22 39.76
C ALA A 225 -14.57 19.69 39.56
N GLU A 226 -14.83 21.00 39.58
CA GLU A 226 -16.17 21.57 39.41
C GLU A 226 -16.61 21.75 37.94
N ARG A 227 -15.70 21.62 36.96
CA ARG A 227 -16.00 21.87 35.53
C ARG A 227 -15.99 20.63 34.65
N LEU A 228 -15.83 19.44 35.23
CA LEU A 228 -15.75 18.21 34.45
C LEU A 228 -17.15 17.67 34.10
N PRO A 229 -17.41 17.31 32.83
CA PRO A 229 -18.64 16.62 32.45
C PRO A 229 -18.72 15.27 33.18
N ALA A 230 -19.94 14.85 33.56
CA ALA A 230 -20.21 13.72 34.45
C ALA A 230 -19.48 12.40 34.09
N GLN A 231 -19.21 12.18 32.81
CA GLN A 231 -18.50 10.99 32.32
C GLN A 231 -17.03 10.93 32.76
N LEU A 232 -16.35 12.07 32.86
CA LEU A 232 -14.97 12.15 33.36
C LEU A 232 -14.88 12.04 34.88
N ILE A 233 -15.92 12.48 35.60
CA ILE A 233 -16.02 12.29 37.05
C ILE A 233 -16.07 10.79 37.37
N PHE A 234 -16.82 10.01 36.59
CA PHE A 234 -16.86 8.55 36.75
C PHE A 234 -15.47 7.94 36.56
N TYR A 235 -14.76 8.29 35.48
CA TYR A 235 -13.43 7.76 35.17
C TYR A 235 -12.37 8.13 36.23
N VAL A 236 -12.38 9.37 36.71
CA VAL A 236 -11.47 9.81 37.78
C VAL A 236 -11.80 9.13 39.12
N ARG A 237 -13.09 8.86 39.39
CA ARG A 237 -13.50 8.11 40.57
C ARG A 237 -13.06 6.64 40.50
N THR A 238 -13.20 6.00 39.33
CA THR A 238 -12.74 4.60 39.14
C THR A 238 -11.22 4.50 39.26
N LEU A 239 -10.47 5.45 38.72
CA LEU A 239 -9.02 5.48 38.87
C LEU A 239 -8.59 5.67 40.33
N ARG A 240 -9.30 6.52 41.09
CA ARG A 240 -9.05 6.70 42.52
C ARG A 240 -9.30 5.42 43.32
N GLU A 241 -10.38 4.70 43.03
CA GLU A 241 -10.73 3.44 43.71
C GLU A 241 -9.72 2.33 43.37
N TYR A 242 -9.21 2.29 42.13
CA TYR A 242 -8.16 1.36 41.72
C TYR A 242 -6.83 1.64 42.42
N GLU A 243 -6.42 2.91 42.54
CA GLU A 243 -5.20 3.28 43.26
C GLU A 243 -5.31 3.02 44.78
N LEU A 244 -6.46 3.28 45.39
CA LEU A 244 -6.70 3.00 46.81
C LEU A 244 -6.72 1.49 47.11
N GLY A 245 -7.32 0.68 46.22
CA GLY A 245 -7.31 -0.78 46.34
C GLY A 245 -5.90 -1.38 46.25
N ASN A 246 -5.05 -0.82 45.39
CA ASN A 246 -3.64 -1.22 45.29
C ASN A 246 -2.77 -0.73 46.46
N ALA A 247 -3.13 0.39 47.10
CA ALA A 247 -2.45 0.84 48.32
C ALA A 247 -2.76 -0.09 49.51
N GLN A 248 -4.02 -0.52 49.67
CA GLN A 248 -4.41 -1.49 50.70
C GLN A 248 -3.80 -2.89 50.47
N SER A 249 -3.71 -3.36 49.22
CA SER A 249 -3.10 -4.67 48.93
C SER A 249 -1.59 -4.68 49.22
N ARG A 250 -0.91 -3.55 49.03
CA ARG A 250 0.51 -3.38 49.39
C ARG A 250 0.74 -3.36 50.90
N ASP A 251 -0.15 -2.76 51.68
CA ASP A 251 -0.06 -2.78 53.15
C ASP A 251 -0.41 -4.15 53.75
N TYR A 252 -1.37 -4.87 53.16
CA TYR A 252 -1.71 -6.24 53.58
C TYR A 252 -0.53 -7.20 53.37
N ASN A 253 0.12 -7.15 52.19
CA ASN A 253 1.31 -7.94 51.90
C ASN A 253 2.53 -7.54 52.76
N ARG A 254 2.56 -6.33 53.33
CA ARG A 254 3.59 -5.90 54.29
C ARG A 254 3.34 -6.40 55.71
N MET A 255 2.08 -6.54 56.11
CA MET A 255 1.72 -7.06 57.44
C MET A 255 1.81 -8.59 57.51
N SER A 256 1.60 -9.31 56.41
CA SER A 256 1.73 -10.78 56.35
C SER A 256 3.19 -11.28 56.29
N LEU A 257 4.16 -10.37 56.23
CA LEU A 257 5.60 -10.66 56.17
C LEU A 257 6.34 -10.25 57.47
N LYS A 258 5.61 -10.08 58.58
CA LYS A 258 6.14 -9.94 59.94
C LYS A 258 5.46 -10.96 60.85
#